data_AF-A0A0L0NYY1-F1
#
_entry.id   AF-A0A0L0NYY1-F1
#
_cell.length_a   1.000
_cell.length_b   1.000
_cell.length_c   1.000
_cell.angle_alpha   90.00
_cell.angle_beta   90.00
_cell.angle_gamma   90.00
#
_symmetry.space_group_name_H-M   'P 1'
#
loop_
_entity.id
_entity.type
_entity.pdbx_description
1 polymer ?
#
loop_
_entity_poly.entity_id
_entity_poly.type
_entity_poly.pdbx_seq_one_letter_code
_entity_poly.pdbx_strand_id
1 'polypeptide(L)'
;MSEFKAFKKADLAKVARKVGISVRSKDTKQSLLEKIESFIDEQPEKAKELIESAGLEDEVATLIEDEDEEEEEEHAAAGAEDDEDKDYNAPAPISFQEWVIDPAIDLFENARSKVLDFTDSIGLTTLDINDDVRELLSRVVALNYLELLAEAVFFTYTNVPIVPIKRNNSIHQVFKDNIPRLQSSNLPSPDFSALMEFSVLSVFGNWIIYAVLLPLVISFYVNFSRRVVVIQDEDDEEDDISFVVRLYKYDPFVFALAKVLIYYFILQNGALSTLESYKTIFHALKNHAVIQLGLYHQFISGLGSFPIVIGLANVAIGLYSQFEDF
;
A
#
# COMPACT_ATOMS: atom_id res chain seq x y z
N MET A 1 -1.32 -2.54 34.91
CA MET A 1 -0.11 -2.46 35.77
C MET A 1 1.15 -3.18 35.28
N SER A 2 1.12 -4.14 34.33
CA SER A 2 2.33 -4.89 33.92
C SER A 2 2.82 -4.63 32.48
N GLU A 3 1.97 -4.70 31.47
CA GLU A 3 2.41 -4.74 30.05
C GLU A 3 3.00 -3.41 29.55
N PHE A 4 2.34 -2.28 29.82
CA PHE A 4 2.75 -0.99 29.25
C PHE A 4 4.06 -0.41 29.79
N LYS A 5 4.61 -0.95 30.90
CA LYS A 5 5.85 -0.44 31.51
C LYS A 5 7.09 -0.65 30.64
N ALA A 6 7.12 -1.67 29.79
CA ALA A 6 8.23 -1.95 28.89
C ALA A 6 8.40 -0.90 27.77
N PHE A 7 7.29 -0.31 27.30
CA PHE A 7 7.29 0.56 26.12
C PHE A 7 8.09 1.86 26.30
N LYS A 8 8.70 2.34 25.21
CA LYS A 8 9.39 3.64 25.19
C LYS A 8 8.36 4.77 25.23
N LYS A 9 8.78 5.96 25.72
CA LYS A 9 7.90 7.15 25.82
C LYS A 9 7.25 7.53 24.48
N ALA A 10 7.97 7.33 23.37
CA ALA A 10 7.48 7.59 22.03
C ALA A 10 6.27 6.71 21.66
N ASP A 11 6.28 5.43 22.03
CA ASP A 11 5.24 4.48 21.65
C ASP A 11 4.01 4.62 22.53
N LEU A 12 4.19 4.87 23.83
CA LEU A 12 3.10 5.30 24.72
C LEU A 12 2.43 6.59 24.22
N ALA A 13 3.20 7.54 23.66
CA ALA A 13 2.65 8.74 23.03
C ALA A 13 1.90 8.46 21.71
N LYS A 14 2.30 7.45 20.92
CA LYS A 14 1.56 6.99 19.73
C LYS A 14 0.23 6.33 20.13
N VAL A 15 0.28 5.40 21.10
CA VAL A 15 -0.91 4.70 21.64
C VAL A 15 -1.90 5.71 22.22
N ALA A 16 -1.46 6.60 23.12
CA ALA A 16 -2.32 7.63 23.69
C ALA A 16 -3.02 8.49 22.61
N ARG A 17 -2.32 8.91 21.55
CA ARG A 17 -2.94 9.65 20.43
C ARG A 17 -3.95 8.82 19.65
N LYS A 18 -3.66 7.55 19.35
CA LYS A 18 -4.61 6.64 18.66
C LYS A 18 -5.89 6.44 19.48
N VAL A 19 -5.78 6.39 20.81
CA VAL A 19 -6.88 6.25 21.77
C VAL A 19 -7.61 7.59 22.05
N GLY A 20 -7.17 8.71 21.44
CA GLY A 20 -7.78 10.03 21.59
C GLY A 20 -7.38 10.80 22.86
N ILE A 21 -6.41 10.27 23.63
CA ILE A 21 -5.87 10.91 24.83
C ILE A 21 -4.94 12.06 24.41
N SER A 22 -5.14 13.25 25.00
CA SER A 22 -4.30 14.41 24.67
C SER A 22 -2.88 14.26 25.24
N VAL A 23 -1.89 14.17 24.33
CA VAL A 23 -0.46 14.09 24.65
C VAL A 23 0.19 15.46 24.51
N ARG A 24 0.89 15.92 25.55
CA ARG A 24 1.71 17.14 25.56
C ARG A 24 3.20 16.76 25.57
N SER A 25 4.06 17.60 24.99
CA SER A 25 5.52 17.38 24.99
C SER A 25 6.13 17.26 26.39
N LYS A 26 5.51 17.91 27.38
CA LYS A 26 5.87 17.87 28.81
C LYS A 26 5.33 16.66 29.58
N ASP A 27 4.48 15.81 28.99
CA ASP A 27 4.04 14.59 29.66
C ASP A 27 5.24 13.64 29.88
N THR A 28 5.33 13.01 31.04
CA THR A 28 6.38 12.03 31.38
C THR A 28 5.95 10.61 31.01
N LYS A 29 6.88 9.64 31.05
CA LYS A 29 6.51 8.22 30.82
C LYS A 29 5.46 7.76 31.85
N GLN A 30 5.61 8.15 33.12
CA GLN A 30 4.64 7.86 34.18
C GLN A 30 3.28 8.51 33.92
N SER A 31 3.22 9.81 33.59
CA SER A 31 1.94 10.49 33.36
C SER A 31 1.23 10.06 32.07
N LEU A 32 1.91 9.38 31.15
CA LEU A 32 1.27 8.71 30.00
C LEU A 32 0.72 7.34 30.37
N LEU A 33 1.44 6.58 31.20
CA LEU A 33 0.95 5.30 31.73
C LEU A 33 -0.32 5.50 32.57
N GLU A 34 -0.31 6.45 33.51
CA GLU A 34 -1.49 6.76 34.35
C GLU A 34 -2.73 7.12 33.51
N LYS A 35 -2.56 7.92 32.44
CA LYS A 35 -3.67 8.29 31.53
C LYS A 35 -4.18 7.11 30.71
N ILE A 36 -3.30 6.19 30.32
CA ILE A 36 -3.66 4.99 29.55
C ILE A 36 -4.36 3.98 30.48
N GLU A 37 -3.83 3.74 31.69
CA GLU A 37 -4.46 2.87 32.69
C GLU A 37 -5.84 3.40 33.10
N SER A 38 -6.00 4.71 33.39
CA SER A 38 -7.32 5.28 33.67
C SER A 38 -8.31 5.17 32.50
N PHE A 39 -7.84 5.23 31.25
CA PHE A 39 -8.70 5.03 30.08
C PHE A 39 -9.15 3.56 29.93
N ILE A 40 -8.25 2.62 30.19
CA ILE A 40 -8.56 1.18 30.18
C ILE A 40 -9.58 0.84 31.27
N ASP A 41 -9.40 1.39 32.47
CA ASP A 41 -10.34 1.20 33.59
C ASP A 41 -11.72 1.83 33.32
N GLU A 42 -11.79 2.97 32.62
CA GLU A 42 -13.05 3.64 32.27
C GLU A 42 -13.78 3.02 31.07
N GLN A 43 -13.08 2.48 30.06
CA GLN A 43 -13.68 1.92 28.82
C GLN A 43 -12.96 0.64 28.32
N PRO A 44 -13.04 -0.49 29.04
CA PRO A 44 -12.27 -1.71 28.75
C PRO A 44 -12.58 -2.33 27.38
N GLU A 45 -13.85 -2.35 26.96
CA GLU A 45 -14.26 -2.96 25.67
C GLU A 45 -13.64 -2.23 24.46
N LYS A 46 -13.63 -0.89 24.48
CA LYS A 46 -13.01 -0.09 23.41
C LYS A 46 -11.50 -0.10 23.46
N ALA A 47 -10.91 -0.22 24.65
CA ALA A 47 -9.47 -0.40 24.77
C ALA A 47 -9.04 -1.70 24.10
N LYS A 48 -9.77 -2.80 24.33
CA LYS A 48 -9.51 -4.10 23.70
C LYS A 48 -9.67 -4.04 22.18
N GLU A 49 -10.81 -3.55 21.68
CA GLU A 49 -11.06 -3.39 20.23
C GLU A 49 -10.01 -2.50 19.55
N LEU A 50 -9.53 -1.43 20.22
CA LEU A 50 -8.48 -0.57 19.68
C LEU A 50 -7.08 -1.21 19.70
N ILE A 51 -6.74 -2.01 20.71
CA ILE A 51 -5.47 -2.75 20.78
C ILE A 51 -5.43 -3.82 19.67
N GLU A 52 -6.53 -4.55 19.49
CA GLU A 52 -6.71 -5.54 18.42
C GLU A 52 -6.63 -4.88 17.02
N SER A 53 -7.29 -3.72 16.84
CA SER A 53 -7.17 -2.92 15.60
C SER A 53 -5.79 -2.28 15.36
N ALA A 54 -4.97 -2.16 16.42
CA ALA A 54 -3.65 -1.55 16.34
C ALA A 54 -2.56 -2.52 15.88
N GLY A 55 -2.87 -3.82 15.74
CA GLY A 55 -1.95 -4.83 15.21
C GLY A 55 -0.80 -5.19 16.16
N LEU A 56 -1.02 -5.09 17.47
CA LEU A 56 0.04 -5.28 18.48
C LEU A 56 0.32 -6.74 18.89
N GLU A 57 -0.34 -7.73 18.26
CA GLU A 57 -0.14 -9.15 18.58
C GLU A 57 0.96 -9.85 17.75
N ASP A 58 1.53 -9.22 16.71
CA ASP A 58 2.54 -9.84 15.82
C ASP A 58 3.97 -9.24 15.96
N GLU A 59 4.24 -8.34 16.91
CA GLU A 59 5.60 -7.85 17.22
C GLU A 59 5.95 -7.94 18.72
N VAL A 60 6.03 -9.18 19.23
CA VAL A 60 6.83 -9.50 20.43
C VAL A 60 8.11 -10.24 20.02
N ALA A 61 8.84 -9.64 19.09
CA ALA A 61 10.23 -10.00 18.82
C ALA A 61 11.11 -9.42 19.94
N THR A 62 11.38 -10.22 20.96
CA THR A 62 12.36 -9.88 22.00
C THR A 62 13.77 -9.83 21.42
N LEU A 63 14.23 -8.63 21.07
CA LEU A 63 15.65 -8.34 20.89
C LEU A 63 16.19 -7.65 22.15
N ILE A 64 16.72 -8.49 23.04
CA ILE A 64 17.67 -8.08 24.09
C ILE A 64 18.99 -8.75 23.73
N GLU A 65 19.85 -8.00 23.04
CA GLU A 65 21.28 -8.25 22.93
C GLU A 65 21.92 -6.91 22.54
N ASP A 66 22.33 -6.16 23.57
CA ASP A 66 23.67 -5.57 23.66
C ASP A 66 23.79 -4.93 25.06
N GLU A 67 24.66 -5.54 25.87
CA GLU A 67 25.21 -4.91 27.08
C GLU A 67 26.23 -3.86 26.63
N ASP A 68 26.07 -2.61 27.07
CA ASP A 68 27.19 -1.73 27.38
C ASP A 68 26.70 -0.71 28.42
N GLU A 69 27.15 -0.89 29.65
CA GLU A 69 26.96 0.01 30.78
C GLU A 69 28.00 1.15 30.74
N GLU A 70 27.73 2.23 31.51
CA GLU A 70 28.71 3.26 31.91
C GLU A 70 29.19 4.22 30.78
N GLU A 71 29.32 5.54 30.98
CA GLU A 71 29.37 6.35 32.20
C GLU A 71 28.86 7.80 31.92
N GLU A 72 28.10 8.40 32.85
CA GLU A 72 27.96 9.87 32.94
C GLU A 72 29.03 10.38 33.92
N GLU A 73 29.83 11.39 33.58
CA GLU A 73 30.43 12.25 34.62
C GLU A 73 30.70 13.69 34.15
N GLU A 74 30.35 14.66 34.99
CA GLU A 74 30.51 16.10 34.77
C GLU A 74 31.87 16.62 35.27
N HIS A 75 32.35 17.69 34.63
CA HIS A 75 33.16 18.78 35.20
C HIS A 75 34.25 18.50 36.27
N ALA A 76 35.51 18.76 35.89
CA ALA A 76 36.50 19.35 36.81
C ALA A 76 37.41 20.36 36.07
N ALA A 77 37.72 21.48 36.73
CA ALA A 77 38.55 22.56 36.19
C ALA A 77 39.81 22.80 37.02
N ALA A 78 40.94 23.05 36.35
CA ALA A 78 42.15 23.75 36.82
C ALA A 78 43.02 23.95 35.56
N GLY A 79 43.43 25.15 35.13
CA GLY A 79 44.36 26.07 35.81
C GLY A 79 45.69 26.05 35.01
N ALA A 80 46.52 27.09 34.95
CA ALA A 80 46.46 28.48 35.44
C ALA A 80 47.52 29.31 34.67
N GLU A 81 47.49 30.65 34.80
CA GLU A 81 48.61 31.60 34.57
C GLU A 81 49.16 31.68 33.11
N ASP A 82 49.63 32.80 32.55
CA ASP A 82 49.62 34.23 32.93
C ASP A 82 49.52 35.05 31.59
N ASP A 83 49.61 36.38 31.47
CA ASP A 83 50.35 37.43 32.21
C ASP A 83 49.63 38.81 32.07
N GLU A 84 50.20 39.85 32.67
CA GLU A 84 49.74 41.24 32.72
C GLU A 84 49.91 42.02 31.38
N ASP A 85 49.00 42.94 31.02
CA ASP A 85 49.30 44.41 31.03
C ASP A 85 48.07 45.32 30.71
N LYS A 86 48.18 46.63 31.00
CA LYS A 86 47.07 47.61 30.99
C LYS A 86 47.00 48.58 29.81
N ASP A 87 45.76 49.02 29.54
CA ASP A 87 45.35 50.29 28.91
C ASP A 87 45.80 50.61 27.46
N TYR A 88 45.05 50.10 26.48
CA TYR A 88 44.66 50.91 25.32
C TYR A 88 43.26 50.59 24.80
N ASN A 89 42.26 51.34 25.27
CA ASN A 89 40.87 51.20 24.85
C ASN A 89 40.62 51.93 23.51
N ALA A 90 41.17 51.40 22.42
CA ALA A 90 40.73 51.76 21.07
C ALA A 90 39.53 50.89 20.67
N PRO A 91 38.40 51.44 20.22
CA PRO A 91 37.42 50.63 19.51
C PRO A 91 38.11 50.06 18.26
N ALA A 92 38.02 48.74 18.06
CA ALA A 92 38.56 48.11 16.87
C ALA A 92 38.02 48.82 15.61
N PRO A 93 38.88 49.09 14.60
CA PRO A 93 38.41 49.75 13.39
C PRO A 93 37.33 48.89 12.74
N ILE A 94 36.12 49.45 12.60
CA ILE A 94 34.93 48.74 12.14
C ILE A 94 35.27 47.98 10.85
N SER A 95 35.40 46.66 10.95
CA SER A 95 35.79 45.86 9.81
C SER A 95 34.54 45.65 8.94
N PHE A 96 34.61 46.12 7.70
CA PHE A 96 33.60 45.82 6.70
C PHE A 96 33.54 44.32 6.35
N GLN A 97 34.54 43.54 6.81
CA GLN A 97 34.54 42.09 6.76
C GLN A 97 33.52 41.51 7.75
N GLU A 98 33.65 41.75 9.05
CA GLU A 98 32.73 41.14 10.04
C GLU A 98 31.26 41.55 9.84
N TRP A 99 30.99 42.79 9.39
CA TRP A 99 29.59 43.24 9.25
C TRP A 99 28.90 42.82 7.94
N VAL A 100 29.64 42.40 6.90
CA VAL A 100 29.07 42.09 5.58
C VAL A 100 29.40 40.68 5.11
N ILE A 101 30.59 40.18 5.40
CA ILE A 101 31.05 38.86 4.97
C ILE A 101 30.55 37.79 5.94
N ASP A 102 30.62 38.00 7.26
CA ASP A 102 30.16 36.99 8.22
C ASP A 102 28.65 36.71 8.10
N PRO A 103 27.73 37.71 8.01
CA PRO A 103 26.31 37.44 7.77
C PRO A 103 26.01 36.81 6.41
N ALA A 104 26.90 37.01 5.42
CA ALA A 104 26.78 36.39 4.10
C ALA A 104 27.27 34.93 4.12
N ILE A 105 28.30 34.62 4.91
CA ILE A 105 28.75 33.26 5.20
C ILE A 105 27.68 32.53 6.00
N ASP A 106 27.16 33.13 7.08
CA ASP A 106 26.04 32.59 7.86
C ASP A 106 24.82 32.29 6.99
N LEU A 107 24.44 33.21 6.09
CA LEU A 107 23.34 32.98 5.14
C LEU A 107 23.64 31.84 4.16
N PHE A 108 24.89 31.71 3.71
CA PHE A 108 25.31 30.63 2.81
C PHE A 108 25.36 29.27 3.52
N GLU A 109 25.85 29.22 4.76
CA GLU A 109 25.87 28.02 5.59
C GLU A 109 24.45 27.60 5.99
N ASN A 110 23.58 28.54 6.35
CA ASN A 110 22.15 28.29 6.59
C ASN A 110 21.38 27.89 5.32
N ALA A 111 21.81 28.33 4.13
CA ALA A 111 21.24 27.86 2.87
C ALA A 111 21.74 26.46 2.52
N ARG A 112 23.03 26.18 2.75
CA ARG A 112 23.67 24.89 2.51
C ARG A 112 23.13 23.81 3.45
N SER A 113 22.98 24.09 4.75
CA SER A 113 22.37 23.17 5.71
C SER A 113 20.94 22.85 5.31
N LYS A 114 20.10 23.84 4.99
CA LYS A 114 18.74 23.60 4.49
C LYS A 114 18.67 22.76 3.21
N VAL A 115 19.65 22.86 2.32
CA VAL A 115 19.75 22.00 1.12
C VAL A 115 20.18 20.58 1.48
N LEU A 116 21.05 20.41 2.47
CA LEU A 116 21.40 19.10 3.02
C LEU A 116 20.21 18.47 3.75
N ASP A 117 19.57 19.18 4.68
CA ASP A 117 18.33 18.75 5.39
C ASP A 117 17.21 18.37 4.39
N PHE A 118 17.08 19.12 3.29
CA PHE A 118 16.13 18.80 2.22
C PHE A 118 16.53 17.55 1.43
N THR A 119 17.84 17.36 1.18
CA THR A 119 18.37 16.18 0.48
C THR A 119 18.24 14.93 1.36
N ASP A 120 18.53 15.05 2.65
CA ASP A 120 18.43 13.96 3.63
C ASP A 120 16.96 13.64 3.93
N SER A 121 16.07 14.63 4.02
CA SER A 121 14.63 14.36 4.15
C SER A 121 14.04 13.70 2.91
N ILE A 122 14.48 14.06 1.69
CA ILE A 122 14.13 13.31 0.48
C ILE A 122 14.74 11.91 0.53
N GLY A 123 16.01 11.76 0.89
CA GLY A 123 16.72 10.49 0.99
C GLY A 123 16.00 9.50 1.90
N LEU A 124 15.73 9.91 3.14
CA LEU A 124 14.94 9.15 4.12
C LEU A 124 13.55 8.83 3.57
N THR A 125 12.81 9.83 3.08
CA THR A 125 11.47 9.60 2.49
C THR A 125 11.51 8.60 1.32
N THR A 126 12.56 8.60 0.50
CA THR A 126 12.71 7.64 -0.61
C THR A 126 13.13 6.25 -0.14
N LEU A 127 13.86 6.12 0.97
CA LEU A 127 14.19 4.83 1.58
C LEU A 127 12.94 4.23 2.24
N ASP A 128 12.24 5.00 3.08
CA ASP A 128 11.00 4.60 3.74
C ASP A 128 9.95 4.14 2.72
N ILE A 129 9.71 4.94 1.67
CA ILE A 129 8.78 4.57 0.57
C ILE A 129 9.27 3.33 -0.18
N ASN A 130 10.58 3.14 -0.36
CA ASN A 130 11.11 1.96 -1.04
C ASN A 130 10.97 0.68 -0.19
N ASP A 131 11.10 0.79 1.13
CA ASP A 131 10.85 -0.32 2.06
C ASP A 131 9.36 -0.64 2.18
N ASP A 132 8.49 0.37 2.30
CA ASP A 132 7.03 0.20 2.21
C ASP A 132 6.63 -0.48 0.89
N VAL A 133 7.18 -0.04 -0.25
CA VAL A 133 6.91 -0.63 -1.56
C VAL A 133 7.47 -2.05 -1.65
N ARG A 134 8.63 -2.35 -1.06
CA ARG A 134 9.20 -3.70 -0.99
C ARG A 134 8.32 -4.64 -0.17
N GLU A 135 7.83 -4.20 0.99
CA GLU A 135 6.96 -4.97 1.87
C GLU A 135 5.55 -5.15 1.27
N LEU A 136 5.05 -4.15 0.55
CA LEU A 136 3.83 -4.31 -0.25
C LEU A 136 4.05 -5.30 -1.39
N LEU A 137 5.17 -5.24 -2.12
CA LEU A 137 5.49 -6.15 -3.22
C LEU A 137 5.74 -7.60 -2.81
N SER A 138 6.19 -7.87 -1.57
CA SER A 138 6.35 -9.25 -1.07
C SER A 138 5.01 -9.91 -0.76
N ARG A 139 3.95 -9.14 -0.47
CA ARG A 139 2.61 -9.66 -0.19
C ARG A 139 1.95 -10.20 -1.47
N VAL A 140 1.65 -11.50 -1.49
CA VAL A 140 0.93 -12.22 -2.58
C VAL A 140 -0.34 -11.49 -3.04
N VAL A 141 -1.05 -10.84 -2.11
CA VAL A 141 -2.23 -10.00 -2.38
C VAL A 141 -1.91 -8.85 -3.34
N ALA A 142 -0.80 -8.14 -3.12
CA ALA A 142 -0.40 -7.00 -3.95
C ALA A 142 0.08 -7.45 -5.33
N LEU A 143 0.77 -8.59 -5.42
CA LEU A 143 1.18 -9.18 -6.70
C LEU A 143 -0.04 -9.52 -7.58
N ASN A 144 -1.10 -10.09 -6.99
CA ASN A 144 -2.38 -10.32 -7.67
C ASN A 144 -3.03 -8.99 -8.14
N TYR A 145 -2.98 -7.93 -7.33
CA TYR A 145 -3.48 -6.61 -7.73
C TYR A 145 -2.63 -5.96 -8.83
N LEU A 146 -1.31 -6.12 -8.83
CA LEU A 146 -0.42 -5.64 -9.88
C LEU A 146 -0.63 -6.38 -11.20
N GLU A 147 -0.90 -7.69 -11.16
CA GLU A 147 -1.28 -8.47 -12.32
C GLU A 147 -2.59 -7.93 -12.95
N LEU A 148 -3.61 -7.67 -12.13
CA LEU A 148 -4.87 -7.05 -12.57
C LEU A 148 -4.68 -5.61 -13.08
N LEU A 149 -3.80 -4.83 -12.45
CA LEU A 149 -3.47 -3.47 -12.91
C LEU A 149 -2.75 -3.50 -14.25
N ALA A 150 -1.82 -4.43 -14.47
CA ALA A 150 -1.13 -4.61 -15.75
C ALA A 150 -2.11 -5.03 -16.86
N GLU A 151 -3.06 -5.92 -16.58
CA GLU A 151 -4.15 -6.26 -17.51
C GLU A 151 -5.05 -5.06 -17.82
N ALA A 152 -5.41 -4.24 -16.82
CA ALA A 152 -6.22 -3.04 -17.01
C ALA A 152 -5.49 -1.94 -17.81
N VAL A 153 -4.18 -1.78 -17.58
CA VAL A 153 -3.31 -0.90 -18.38
C VAL A 153 -3.20 -1.40 -19.82
N PHE A 154 -3.01 -2.71 -20.02
CA PHE A 154 -2.99 -3.31 -21.36
C PHE A 154 -4.34 -3.15 -22.07
N PHE A 155 -5.45 -3.42 -21.39
CA PHE A 155 -6.80 -3.19 -21.90
C PHE A 155 -7.00 -1.73 -22.33
N THR A 156 -6.57 -0.76 -21.52
CA THR A 156 -6.66 0.66 -21.84
C THR A 156 -5.79 1.01 -23.05
N TYR A 157 -4.56 0.49 -23.10
CA TYR A 157 -3.63 0.69 -24.22
C TYR A 157 -4.16 0.12 -25.55
N THR A 158 -4.79 -1.05 -25.53
CA THR A 158 -5.36 -1.68 -26.74
C THR A 158 -6.63 -0.98 -27.22
N ASN A 159 -7.50 -0.52 -26.31
CA ASN A 159 -8.84 -0.02 -26.66
C ASN A 159 -8.97 1.51 -26.74
N VAL A 160 -7.97 2.28 -26.30
CA VAL A 160 -7.97 3.75 -26.42
C VAL A 160 -7.11 4.17 -27.63
N PRO A 161 -7.71 4.46 -28.81
CA PRO A 161 -6.95 4.89 -29.97
C PRO A 161 -6.37 6.30 -29.76
N ILE A 162 -5.17 6.52 -30.29
CA ILE A 162 -4.53 7.84 -30.33
C ILE A 162 -5.02 8.57 -31.58
N VAL A 163 -5.92 9.53 -31.40
CA VAL A 163 -6.59 10.28 -32.46
C VAL A 163 -6.17 11.76 -32.42
N PRO A 164 -5.97 12.44 -33.56
CA PRO A 164 -5.72 13.88 -33.57
C PRO A 164 -6.86 14.67 -32.91
N ILE A 165 -6.54 15.64 -32.05
CA ILE A 165 -7.50 16.46 -31.26
C ILE A 165 -8.78 16.84 -32.03
N LYS A 166 -8.66 17.32 -33.27
CA LYS A 166 -9.79 17.67 -34.15
C LYS A 166 -10.86 16.58 -34.28
N ARG A 167 -10.45 15.30 -34.30
CA ARG A 167 -11.30 14.10 -34.49
C ARG A 167 -11.60 13.36 -33.19
N ASN A 168 -10.97 13.71 -32.08
CA ASN A 168 -11.19 13.06 -30.78
C ASN A 168 -12.61 13.36 -30.26
N ASN A 169 -13.46 12.35 -30.11
CA ASN A 169 -14.85 12.50 -29.68
C ASN A 169 -14.99 12.80 -28.18
N SER A 170 -13.96 12.48 -27.38
CA SER A 170 -13.91 12.79 -25.95
C SER A 170 -13.86 14.28 -25.64
N ILE A 171 -13.42 15.09 -26.61
CA ILE A 171 -13.47 16.56 -26.51
C ILE A 171 -14.84 17.02 -26.97
N HIS A 172 -15.70 17.38 -26.00
CA HIS A 172 -17.06 17.84 -26.27
C HIS A 172 -17.08 18.99 -27.29
N GLN A 173 -18.07 18.96 -28.21
CA GLN A 173 -18.11 19.83 -29.39
C GLN A 173 -18.05 21.32 -29.04
N VAL A 174 -18.69 21.73 -27.93
CA VAL A 174 -18.62 23.11 -27.39
C VAL A 174 -17.18 23.62 -27.18
N PHE A 175 -16.22 22.78 -26.80
CA PHE A 175 -14.83 23.22 -26.67
C PHE A 175 -14.13 23.38 -28.02
N LYS A 176 -14.47 22.53 -29.00
CA LYS A 176 -13.95 22.63 -30.37
C LYS A 176 -14.44 23.90 -31.06
N ASP A 177 -15.71 24.26 -30.84
CA ASP A 177 -16.35 25.42 -31.46
C ASP A 177 -15.87 26.75 -30.84
N ASN A 178 -15.57 26.76 -29.52
CA ASN A 178 -15.11 27.97 -28.83
C ASN A 178 -13.59 28.23 -28.93
N ILE A 179 -12.77 27.24 -29.29
CA ILE A 179 -11.31 27.36 -29.32
C ILE A 179 -10.76 26.98 -30.71
N PRO A 180 -10.51 27.96 -31.60
CA PRO A 180 -10.04 27.71 -32.97
C PRO A 180 -8.74 26.90 -33.08
N ARG A 181 -7.92 26.89 -32.02
CA ARG A 181 -6.69 26.09 -31.92
C ARG A 181 -6.98 24.58 -31.76
N LEU A 182 -8.09 24.18 -31.14
CA LEU A 182 -8.45 22.76 -31.00
C LEU A 182 -8.92 22.18 -32.35
N GLN A 183 -9.68 22.95 -33.13
CA GLN A 183 -10.19 22.52 -34.43
C GLN A 183 -9.10 22.37 -35.50
N SER A 184 -8.02 23.15 -35.40
CA SER A 184 -6.87 23.13 -36.32
C SER A 184 -5.70 22.24 -35.86
N SER A 185 -5.66 21.82 -34.59
CA SER A 185 -4.56 21.01 -34.05
C SER A 185 -4.59 19.56 -34.55
N ASN A 186 -3.40 19.09 -34.97
CA ASN A 186 -3.13 17.69 -35.28
C ASN A 186 -2.42 16.94 -34.14
N LEU A 187 -2.32 17.53 -32.94
CA LEU A 187 -1.67 16.88 -31.80
C LEU A 187 -2.33 15.52 -31.52
N PRO A 188 -1.56 14.43 -31.34
CA PRO A 188 -2.11 13.15 -30.88
C PRO A 188 -2.76 13.29 -29.50
N SER A 189 -3.92 12.67 -29.31
CA SER A 189 -4.65 12.65 -28.04
C SER A 189 -5.39 11.32 -27.88
N PRO A 190 -5.47 10.73 -26.67
CA PRO A 190 -6.26 9.54 -26.42
C PRO A 190 -7.75 9.84 -26.57
N ASP A 191 -8.49 9.01 -27.33
CA ASP A 191 -9.95 9.10 -27.42
C ASP A 191 -10.63 8.06 -26.52
N PHE A 192 -10.89 8.45 -25.28
CA PHE A 192 -11.60 7.64 -24.28
C PHE A 192 -13.06 7.31 -24.66
N SER A 193 -13.65 7.97 -25.67
CA SER A 193 -15.01 7.65 -26.14
C SER A 193 -15.10 6.23 -26.69
N ALA A 194 -13.98 5.67 -27.18
CA ALA A 194 -13.90 4.29 -27.62
C ALA A 194 -14.20 3.28 -26.49
N LEU A 195 -13.96 3.64 -25.22
CA LEU A 195 -14.28 2.78 -24.07
C LEU A 195 -15.79 2.57 -23.87
N MET A 196 -16.62 3.46 -24.43
CA MET A 196 -18.08 3.36 -24.39
C MET A 196 -18.67 2.56 -25.57
N GLU A 197 -17.84 2.07 -26.50
CA GLU A 197 -18.31 1.17 -27.55
C GLU A 197 -18.74 -0.18 -26.96
N PHE A 198 -19.86 -0.72 -27.46
CA PHE A 198 -20.46 -1.94 -26.91
C PHE A 198 -19.52 -3.17 -26.95
N SER A 199 -18.66 -3.25 -27.96
CA SER A 199 -17.60 -4.25 -28.09
C SER A 199 -16.60 -4.16 -26.93
N VAL A 200 -16.06 -2.96 -26.69
CA VAL A 200 -15.07 -2.68 -25.63
C VAL A 200 -15.70 -2.88 -24.24
N LEU A 201 -16.93 -2.42 -24.05
CA LEU A 201 -17.70 -2.62 -22.82
C LEU A 201 -18.01 -4.11 -22.57
N SER A 202 -18.28 -4.90 -23.63
CA SER A 202 -18.40 -6.37 -23.51
C SER A 202 -17.10 -7.01 -23.08
N VAL A 203 -15.96 -6.66 -23.70
CA VAL A 203 -14.65 -7.20 -23.30
C VAL A 203 -14.33 -6.84 -21.85
N PHE A 204 -14.58 -5.61 -21.42
CA PHE A 204 -14.40 -5.16 -20.03
C PHE A 204 -15.30 -5.92 -19.04
N GLY A 205 -16.57 -6.12 -19.37
CA GLY A 205 -17.50 -6.90 -18.55
C GLY A 205 -17.06 -8.36 -18.40
N ASN A 206 -16.62 -9.00 -19.49
CA ASN A 206 -16.05 -10.35 -19.44
C ASN A 206 -14.75 -10.39 -18.63
N TRP A 207 -13.87 -9.39 -18.75
CA TRP A 207 -12.66 -9.28 -17.94
C TRP A 207 -12.99 -9.21 -16.44
N ILE A 208 -13.92 -8.35 -16.02
CA ILE A 208 -14.38 -8.30 -14.62
C ILE A 208 -14.90 -9.67 -14.17
N ILE A 209 -15.70 -10.36 -14.98
CA ILE A 209 -16.27 -11.66 -14.63
C ILE A 209 -15.18 -12.72 -14.49
N TYR A 210 -14.31 -12.89 -15.48
CA TYR A 210 -13.38 -14.03 -15.55
C TYR A 210 -12.02 -13.77 -14.86
N ALA A 211 -11.55 -12.53 -14.80
CA ALA A 211 -10.27 -12.18 -14.18
C ALA A 211 -10.41 -11.76 -12.70
N VAL A 212 -11.59 -11.29 -12.28
CA VAL A 212 -11.82 -10.79 -10.91
C VAL A 212 -12.91 -11.58 -10.17
N LEU A 213 -14.17 -11.53 -10.61
CA LEU A 213 -15.30 -12.04 -9.83
C LEU A 213 -15.27 -13.57 -9.67
N LEU A 214 -15.04 -14.31 -10.74
CA LEU A 214 -15.08 -15.77 -10.71
C LEU A 214 -13.89 -16.37 -9.93
N PRO A 215 -12.63 -15.89 -10.08
CA PRO A 215 -11.54 -16.25 -9.17
C PRO A 215 -11.80 -15.86 -7.70
N LEU A 216 -12.38 -14.68 -7.45
CA LEU A 216 -12.71 -14.21 -6.09
C LEU A 216 -13.75 -15.13 -5.44
N VAL A 217 -14.82 -15.47 -6.14
CA VAL A 217 -15.85 -16.42 -5.67
C VAL A 217 -15.23 -17.78 -5.37
N ILE A 218 -14.34 -18.29 -6.25
CA ILE A 218 -13.64 -19.56 -5.98
C ILE A 218 -12.77 -19.45 -4.72
N SER A 219 -11.96 -18.40 -4.57
CA SER A 219 -11.09 -18.21 -3.39
C SER A 219 -11.85 -17.99 -2.07
N PHE A 220 -13.10 -17.53 -2.14
CA PHE A 220 -13.96 -17.37 -0.96
C PHE A 220 -14.56 -18.70 -0.47
N TYR A 221 -14.96 -19.58 -1.40
CA TYR A 221 -15.56 -20.88 -1.06
C TYR A 221 -14.51 -21.99 -0.88
N VAL A 222 -13.45 -21.97 -1.69
CA VAL A 222 -12.28 -22.85 -1.62
C VAL A 222 -11.16 -22.05 -1.00
N ASN A 223 -10.99 -22.20 0.31
CA ASN A 223 -9.90 -21.60 1.07
C ASN A 223 -9.15 -22.73 1.79
N PHE A 224 -7.83 -22.81 1.56
CA PHE A 224 -6.94 -23.77 2.23
C PHE A 224 -6.31 -23.16 3.50
N SER A 225 -6.09 -21.84 3.51
CA SER A 225 -5.62 -21.03 4.64
C SER A 225 -6.67 -20.81 5.76
N ARG A 226 -7.47 -21.82 6.09
CA ARG A 226 -8.47 -21.75 7.19
C ARG A 226 -7.77 -21.66 8.55
N ARG A 227 -7.58 -20.44 9.06
CA ARG A 227 -7.39 -20.22 10.50
C ARG A 227 -8.67 -20.63 11.23
N VAL A 228 -8.67 -21.85 11.76
CA VAL A 228 -9.72 -22.35 12.66
C VAL A 228 -9.43 -21.77 14.03
N VAL A 229 -10.10 -20.67 14.38
CA VAL A 229 -10.03 -20.15 15.76
C VAL A 229 -10.88 -21.10 16.61
N VAL A 230 -10.20 -21.88 17.45
CA VAL A 230 -10.82 -22.66 18.52
C VAL A 230 -10.77 -21.78 19.75
N ILE A 231 -11.91 -21.19 20.11
CA ILE A 231 -12.05 -20.56 21.43
C ILE A 231 -12.30 -21.70 22.41
N GLN A 232 -11.38 -21.86 23.38
CA GLN A 232 -11.58 -22.68 24.55
C GLN A 232 -11.96 -21.72 25.69
N ASP A 233 -13.11 -21.91 26.31
CA ASP A 233 -13.45 -21.20 27.54
C ASP A 233 -12.65 -21.85 28.67
N GLU A 234 -11.74 -21.11 29.31
CA GLU A 234 -10.87 -21.63 30.38
C GLU A 234 -11.60 -21.82 31.73
N ASP A 235 -12.86 -21.38 31.84
CA ASP A 235 -13.57 -21.23 33.12
C ASP A 235 -14.58 -22.37 33.46
N ASP A 236 -14.93 -23.27 32.53
CA ASP A 236 -15.95 -24.34 32.76
C ASP A 236 -15.34 -25.76 32.67
N GLU A 237 -15.06 -26.38 33.83
CA GLU A 237 -14.43 -27.71 33.96
C GLU A 237 -15.26 -28.93 33.47
N GLU A 238 -16.51 -28.76 33.02
CA GLU A 238 -17.43 -29.90 32.78
C GLU A 238 -18.11 -30.03 31.39
N ASP A 239 -17.93 -29.10 30.43
CA ASP A 239 -18.42 -29.30 29.04
C ASP A 239 -17.54 -28.59 27.98
N ASP A 240 -16.81 -29.36 27.16
CA ASP A 240 -15.94 -28.89 26.05
C ASP A 240 -16.72 -28.25 24.87
N ILE A 241 -17.40 -27.11 25.08
CA ILE A 241 -18.11 -26.38 24.00
C ILE A 241 -17.12 -25.54 23.17
N SER A 242 -16.23 -26.21 22.46
CA SER A 242 -15.29 -25.57 21.52
C SER A 242 -16.04 -24.91 20.34
N PHE A 243 -16.22 -23.60 20.41
CA PHE A 243 -16.85 -22.83 19.33
C PHE A 243 -15.90 -22.63 18.15
N VAL A 244 -16.05 -23.48 17.12
CA VAL A 244 -15.31 -23.36 15.85
C VAL A 244 -15.88 -22.21 15.01
N VAL A 245 -15.32 -21.01 15.19
CA VAL A 245 -15.67 -19.84 14.38
C VAL A 245 -14.96 -19.92 13.03
N ARG A 246 -15.74 -20.17 11.96
CA ARG A 246 -15.22 -20.22 10.59
C ARG A 246 -15.19 -18.82 9.97
N LEU A 247 -14.07 -18.11 10.13
CA LEU A 247 -13.84 -16.85 9.44
C LEU A 247 -13.61 -17.10 7.93
N TYR A 248 -14.58 -16.69 7.11
CA TYR A 248 -14.46 -16.73 5.65
C TYR A 248 -13.53 -15.61 5.16
N LYS A 249 -12.22 -15.88 5.19
CA LYS A 249 -11.19 -14.97 4.66
C LYS A 249 -10.95 -15.25 3.17
N TYR A 250 -10.55 -14.22 2.42
CA TYR A 250 -10.04 -14.33 1.06
C TYR A 250 -8.69 -15.07 1.04
N ASP A 251 -8.54 -16.07 0.16
CA ASP A 251 -7.30 -16.83 -0.03
C ASP A 251 -6.55 -16.33 -1.29
N PRO A 252 -5.40 -15.64 -1.16
CA PRO A 252 -4.69 -15.05 -2.30
C PRO A 252 -4.06 -16.10 -3.23
N PHE A 253 -3.69 -17.27 -2.69
CA PHE A 253 -3.12 -18.37 -3.46
C PHE A 253 -4.21 -19.04 -4.32
N VAL A 254 -5.38 -19.34 -3.73
CA VAL A 254 -6.49 -19.92 -4.49
C VAL A 254 -7.01 -18.95 -5.54
N PHE A 255 -7.01 -17.64 -5.28
CA PHE A 255 -7.35 -16.64 -6.27
C PHE A 255 -6.44 -16.72 -7.50
N ALA A 256 -5.12 -16.71 -7.31
CA ALA A 256 -4.13 -16.80 -8.39
C ALA A 256 -4.29 -18.12 -9.17
N LEU A 257 -4.43 -19.25 -8.48
CA LEU A 257 -4.59 -20.57 -9.09
C LEU A 257 -5.89 -20.68 -9.89
N ALA A 258 -7.01 -20.20 -9.34
CA ALA A 258 -8.29 -20.16 -10.04
C ALA A 258 -8.20 -19.30 -11.29
N LYS A 259 -7.60 -18.10 -11.19
CA LYS A 259 -7.39 -17.19 -12.32
C LYS A 259 -6.58 -17.85 -13.44
N VAL A 260 -5.44 -18.47 -13.13
CA VAL A 260 -4.62 -19.21 -14.12
C VAL A 260 -5.43 -20.30 -14.83
N LEU A 261 -6.20 -21.11 -14.08
CA LEU A 261 -7.01 -22.18 -14.67
C LEU A 261 -8.11 -21.64 -15.60
N ILE A 262 -8.76 -20.53 -15.23
CA ILE A 262 -9.78 -19.86 -16.04
C ILE A 262 -9.15 -19.29 -17.33
N TYR A 263 -8.03 -18.58 -17.22
CA TYR A 263 -7.31 -18.04 -18.38
C TYR A 263 -6.83 -19.15 -19.32
N TYR A 264 -6.26 -20.23 -18.78
CA TYR A 264 -5.86 -21.40 -19.59
C TYR A 264 -7.07 -22.03 -20.30
N PHE A 265 -8.19 -22.22 -19.59
CA PHE A 265 -9.42 -22.76 -20.18
C PHE A 265 -9.96 -21.89 -21.33
N ILE A 266 -9.97 -20.56 -21.17
CA ILE A 266 -10.47 -19.62 -22.20
C ILE A 266 -9.48 -19.48 -23.36
N LEU A 267 -8.18 -19.62 -23.12
CA LEU A 267 -7.17 -19.63 -24.19
C LEU A 267 -7.31 -20.90 -25.06
N GLN A 268 -7.52 -22.07 -24.46
CA GLN A 268 -7.67 -23.34 -25.20
C GLN A 268 -9.05 -23.49 -25.85
N ASN A 269 -10.13 -23.11 -25.16
CA ASN A 269 -11.50 -23.34 -25.60
C ASN A 269 -12.23 -22.10 -26.13
N GLY A 270 -11.54 -20.94 -26.25
CA GLY A 270 -12.19 -19.70 -26.66
C GLY A 270 -12.62 -19.64 -28.13
N ALA A 271 -11.98 -20.44 -28.99
CA ALA A 271 -12.34 -20.61 -30.40
C ALA A 271 -13.50 -21.62 -30.59
N LEU A 272 -14.60 -21.44 -29.86
CA LEU A 272 -15.78 -22.31 -29.96
C LEU A 272 -16.48 -22.13 -31.33
N SER A 273 -16.46 -23.19 -32.13
CA SER A 273 -16.64 -23.15 -33.58
C SER A 273 -18.06 -23.45 -34.07
N THR A 274 -19.05 -23.65 -33.19
CA THR A 274 -20.42 -24.01 -33.55
C THR A 274 -21.47 -23.21 -32.79
N LEU A 275 -22.13 -22.29 -33.49
CA LEU A 275 -23.37 -21.64 -33.02
C LEU A 275 -24.56 -22.57 -33.32
N GLU A 276 -25.38 -22.83 -32.32
CA GLU A 276 -26.58 -23.66 -32.49
C GLU A 276 -27.73 -22.86 -33.11
N SER A 277 -28.66 -23.54 -33.79
CA SER A 277 -29.84 -22.86 -34.36
C SER A 277 -30.73 -22.32 -33.24
N TYR A 278 -31.15 -21.06 -33.35
CA TYR A 278 -32.01 -20.34 -32.38
C TYR A 278 -33.44 -20.91 -32.30
N LYS A 279 -33.59 -22.12 -31.75
CA LYS A 279 -34.89 -22.80 -31.58
C LYS A 279 -35.49 -22.63 -30.18
N THR A 280 -34.69 -22.27 -29.17
CA THR A 280 -35.15 -22.03 -27.79
C THR A 280 -34.36 -20.89 -27.15
N ILE A 281 -34.91 -20.31 -26.07
CA ILE A 281 -34.25 -19.28 -25.26
C ILE A 281 -32.92 -19.81 -24.68
N PHE A 282 -32.85 -21.10 -24.33
CA PHE A 282 -31.62 -21.72 -23.84
C PHE A 282 -30.52 -21.75 -24.90
N HIS A 283 -30.83 -22.10 -26.16
CA HIS A 283 -29.86 -22.01 -27.26
C HIS A 283 -29.46 -20.54 -27.52
N ALA A 284 -30.37 -19.58 -27.37
CA ALA A 284 -30.05 -18.16 -27.50
C ALA A 284 -29.06 -17.67 -26.42
N LEU A 285 -29.30 -18.03 -25.15
CA LEU A 285 -28.39 -17.71 -24.03
C LEU A 285 -27.03 -18.41 -24.19
N LYS A 286 -27.01 -19.69 -24.58
CA LYS A 286 -25.78 -20.43 -24.87
C LYS A 286 -24.98 -19.78 -26.00
N ASN A 287 -25.62 -19.45 -27.12
CA ASN A 287 -24.98 -18.73 -28.22
C ASN A 287 -24.45 -17.36 -27.79
N HIS A 288 -25.20 -16.61 -26.97
CA HIS A 288 -24.74 -15.33 -26.45
C HIS A 288 -23.49 -15.49 -25.57
N ALA A 289 -23.48 -16.46 -24.66
CA ALA A 289 -22.30 -16.77 -23.84
C ALA A 289 -21.09 -17.18 -24.69
N VAL A 290 -21.29 -18.00 -25.74
CA VAL A 290 -20.23 -18.40 -26.68
C VAL A 290 -19.68 -17.19 -27.45
N ILE A 291 -20.54 -16.28 -27.92
CA ILE A 291 -20.12 -15.05 -28.60
C ILE A 291 -19.30 -14.15 -27.65
N GLN A 292 -19.76 -13.97 -26.41
CA GLN A 292 -19.06 -13.18 -25.40
C GLN A 292 -17.69 -13.77 -25.05
N LEU A 293 -17.61 -15.09 -24.90
CA LEU A 293 -16.36 -15.80 -24.65
C LEU A 293 -15.40 -15.70 -25.86
N GLY A 294 -15.92 -15.70 -27.09
CA GLY A 294 -15.14 -15.43 -28.30
C GLY A 294 -14.59 -14.00 -28.40
N LEU A 295 -15.37 -12.99 -28.03
CA LEU A 295 -14.90 -11.60 -27.95
C LEU A 295 -13.79 -11.44 -26.89
N TYR A 296 -13.97 -12.07 -25.72
CA TYR A 296 -12.98 -12.04 -24.65
C TYR A 296 -11.71 -12.84 -25.00
N HIS A 297 -11.85 -13.96 -25.74
CA HIS A 297 -10.71 -14.72 -26.26
C HIS A 297 -9.84 -13.89 -27.21
N GLN A 298 -10.43 -13.02 -28.06
CA GLN A 298 -9.63 -12.09 -28.89
C GLN A 298 -8.76 -11.17 -28.03
N PHE A 299 -9.30 -10.62 -26.95
CA PHE A 299 -8.53 -9.80 -26.00
C PHE A 299 -7.42 -10.61 -25.30
N ILE A 300 -7.73 -11.80 -24.79
CA ILE A 300 -6.72 -12.70 -24.18
C ILE A 300 -5.63 -13.10 -25.19
N SER A 301 -5.98 -13.32 -26.47
CA SER A 301 -4.98 -13.63 -27.49
C SER A 301 -3.95 -12.50 -27.69
N GLY A 302 -4.33 -11.24 -27.41
CA GLY A 302 -3.42 -10.09 -27.37
C GLY A 302 -2.50 -10.06 -26.14
N LEU A 303 -2.98 -10.53 -24.98
CA LEU A 303 -2.17 -10.74 -23.77
C LEU A 303 -1.20 -11.93 -23.91
N GLY A 304 -1.51 -12.90 -24.77
CA GLY A 304 -0.69 -14.08 -25.00
C GLY A 304 -0.55 -14.94 -23.74
N SER A 305 0.68 -15.30 -23.38
CA SER A 305 0.99 -16.11 -22.19
C SER A 305 1.15 -15.32 -20.89
N PHE A 306 1.10 -13.97 -20.94
CA PHE A 306 1.40 -13.10 -19.80
C PHE A 306 0.61 -13.44 -18.51
N PRO A 307 -0.74 -13.59 -18.54
CA PRO A 307 -1.52 -13.91 -17.33
C PRO A 307 -1.20 -15.30 -16.78
N ILE A 308 -0.82 -16.25 -17.64
CA ILE A 308 -0.46 -17.61 -17.22
C ILE A 308 0.91 -17.61 -16.54
N VAL A 309 1.90 -16.91 -17.10
CA VAL A 309 3.27 -16.87 -16.55
C VAL A 309 3.30 -16.13 -15.21
N ILE A 310 2.67 -14.96 -15.12
CA ILE A 310 2.64 -14.18 -13.87
C ILE A 310 1.73 -14.85 -12.84
N GLY A 311 0.56 -15.32 -13.24
CA GLY A 311 -0.31 -16.06 -12.32
C GLY A 311 0.36 -17.32 -11.76
N LEU A 312 1.13 -18.07 -12.56
CA LEU A 312 1.91 -19.22 -12.04
C LEU A 312 3.06 -18.78 -11.11
N ALA A 313 3.70 -17.64 -11.37
CA ALA A 313 4.67 -17.08 -10.43
C ALA A 313 4.01 -16.68 -9.10
N ASN A 314 2.85 -16.03 -9.15
CA ASN A 314 2.06 -15.67 -7.96
C ASN A 314 1.59 -16.90 -7.18
N VAL A 315 1.20 -17.98 -7.86
CA VAL A 315 0.91 -19.30 -7.26
C VAL A 315 2.15 -19.91 -6.59
N ALA A 316 3.33 -19.83 -7.21
CA ALA A 316 4.57 -20.35 -6.65
C ALA A 316 5.04 -19.55 -5.42
N ILE A 317 4.94 -18.22 -5.47
CA ILE A 317 5.24 -17.33 -4.34
C ILE A 317 4.24 -17.58 -3.19
N GLY A 318 2.94 -17.75 -3.50
CA GLY A 318 1.92 -18.07 -2.51
C GLY A 318 2.07 -19.45 -1.86
N LEU A 319 2.65 -20.43 -2.57
CA LEU A 319 3.07 -21.69 -1.97
C LEU A 319 4.30 -21.51 -1.08
N TYR A 320 5.29 -20.74 -1.53
CA TYR A 320 6.51 -20.48 -0.75
C TYR A 320 6.20 -19.77 0.57
N SER A 321 5.38 -18.71 0.56
CA SER A 321 4.98 -18.01 1.79
C SER A 321 4.20 -18.92 2.74
N GLN A 322 3.41 -19.88 2.23
CA GLN A 322 2.73 -20.88 3.06
C GLN A 322 3.69 -21.89 3.72
N PHE A 323 4.95 -21.99 3.29
CA PHE A 323 5.99 -22.81 3.93
C PHE A 323 6.97 -22.00 4.78
N GLU A 324 6.98 -20.66 4.67
CA GLU A 324 7.81 -19.77 5.49
C GLU A 324 7.19 -19.49 6.87
N ASP A 325 5.86 -19.62 6.98
CA ASP A 325 5.08 -19.51 8.22
C ASP A 325 5.09 -20.80 9.11
N PHE A 326 5.84 -21.86 8.76
CA PHE A 326 5.88 -23.16 9.46
C PHE A 326 7.29 -23.63 9.85
#